data_AF-A0A5C9DYU0-F1
#
_entry.id   AF-A0A5C9DYU0-F1
#
_cell.length_a   1.000
_cell.length_b   1.000
_cell.length_c   1.000
_cell.angle_alpha   90.00
_cell.angle_beta   90.00
_cell.angle_gamma   90.00
#
_symmetry.space_group_name_H-M   'P 1'
#
loop_
_entity.id
_entity.type
_entity.pdbx_description
1 polymer ?
#
loop_
_entity_poly.entity_id
_entity_poly.type
_entity_poly.pdbx_seq_one_letter_code
_entity_poly.pdbx_strand_id
1 'polypeptide(L)'
;MTLRDRIPEQLTITDDSLIAATMETDVGVFPTSDYILLEISHKAGRIDVYKVANTAYDLVKNGNRMVAIRGYGFKGIGLSVRIAHEIRKMEKRFQYQMTFDTFDAYEPDTERPQTSVQIVVMPPEDESEE
;
A
#
# COMPACT_ATOMS: atom_id res chain seq x y z
N MET A 1 -20.45 9.60 1.40
CA MET A 1 -19.44 8.90 2.23
C MET A 1 -18.09 9.50 1.92
N THR A 2 -17.19 9.58 2.91
CA THR A 2 -15.80 9.96 2.66
C THR A 2 -15.01 8.73 2.20
N LEU A 3 -13.91 8.95 1.49
CA LEU A 3 -12.98 7.88 1.09
C LEU A 3 -12.49 7.04 2.27
N ARG A 4 -12.37 7.65 3.45
CA ARG A 4 -11.93 6.98 4.68
C ARG A 4 -12.95 5.97 5.19
N ASP A 5 -14.24 6.22 4.99
CA ASP A 5 -15.32 5.32 5.45
C ASP A 5 -15.35 3.99 4.68
N ARG A 6 -14.65 3.92 3.53
CA ARG A 6 -14.52 2.71 2.69
C ARG A 6 -13.28 1.88 3.01
N ILE A 7 -12.38 2.39 3.85
CA ILE A 7 -11.14 1.68 4.20
C ILE A 7 -11.47 0.64 5.28
N PRO A 8 -11.09 -0.64 5.11
CA PRO A 8 -11.22 -1.65 6.15
C PRO A 8 -10.53 -1.20 7.45
N GLU A 9 -11.13 -1.50 8.60
CA GLU A 9 -10.60 -1.11 9.92
C GLU A 9 -9.14 -1.59 10.14
N GLN A 10 -8.77 -2.73 9.55
CA GLN A 10 -7.41 -3.29 9.63
C GLN A 10 -6.34 -2.44 8.91
N LEU A 11 -6.78 -1.55 8.00
CA LEU A 11 -5.94 -0.57 7.33
C LEU A 11 -6.03 0.80 7.98
N THR A 12 -6.94 1.03 8.92
CA THR A 12 -6.96 2.25 9.71
C THR A 12 -5.78 2.21 10.68
N ILE A 13 -4.89 3.19 10.58
CA ILE A 13 -3.77 3.32 11.51
C ILE A 13 -4.18 4.33 12.57
N THR A 14 -4.21 3.91 13.83
CA THR A 14 -4.49 4.80 14.95
C THR A 14 -3.18 5.34 15.52
N ASP A 15 -3.22 6.50 16.18
CA ASP A 15 -2.03 7.16 16.74
C ASP A 15 -1.25 6.30 17.75
N ASP A 16 -1.92 5.31 18.34
CA ASP A 16 -1.43 4.33 19.31
C ASP A 16 -1.01 2.98 18.69
N SER A 17 -1.07 2.86 17.37
CA SER A 17 -0.66 1.66 16.63
C SER A 17 0.86 1.55 16.51
N LEU A 18 1.47 0.63 17.26
CA LEU A 18 2.88 0.25 17.07
C LEU A 18 3.00 -0.80 15.96
N ILE A 19 3.42 -0.38 14.77
CA ILE A 19 3.66 -1.29 13.64
C ILE A 19 5.12 -1.73 13.64
N ALA A 20 5.36 -3.01 13.90
CA ALA A 20 6.69 -3.60 13.83
C ALA A 20 7.07 -3.86 12.35
N ALA A 21 8.16 -3.25 11.89
CA ALA A 21 8.72 -3.48 10.55
C ALA A 21 9.65 -4.71 10.59
N THR A 22 9.08 -5.91 10.68
CA THR A 22 9.82 -7.19 10.82
C THR A 22 10.17 -7.82 9.47
N MET A 23 10.16 -7.05 8.39
CA MET A 23 10.36 -7.58 7.04
C MET A 23 11.82 -7.97 6.78
N GLU A 24 12.04 -9.24 6.47
CA GLU A 24 13.34 -9.74 6.01
C GLU A 24 13.58 -9.52 4.51
N THR A 25 12.52 -9.44 3.71
CA THR A 25 12.59 -9.22 2.25
C THR A 25 12.41 -7.75 1.88
N ASP A 26 12.91 -7.38 0.70
CA ASP A 26 12.77 -6.02 0.15
C ASP A 26 11.29 -5.61 -0.03
N VAL A 27 10.47 -6.55 -0.51
CA VAL A 27 9.04 -6.38 -0.77
C VAL A 27 8.30 -7.64 -0.30
N GLY A 28 7.18 -7.46 0.37
CA GLY A 28 6.24 -8.50 0.79
C GLY A 28 4.88 -8.25 0.17
N VAL A 29 4.23 -9.32 -0.28
CA VAL A 29 2.87 -9.27 -0.84
C VAL A 29 1.99 -10.19 -0.03
N PHE A 30 1.03 -9.63 0.68
CA PHE A 30 0.14 -10.32 1.59
C PHE A 30 -1.31 -10.13 1.13
N PRO A 31 -1.87 -11.10 0.37
CA PRO A 31 -3.27 -11.04 -0.01
C PRO A 31 -4.16 -11.34 1.20
N THR A 32 -5.20 -10.53 1.39
CA THR A 32 -6.29 -10.77 2.34
C THR A 32 -7.59 -11.09 1.58
N SER A 33 -8.68 -11.33 2.32
CA SER A 33 -10.03 -11.43 1.74
C SER A 33 -10.42 -10.17 0.99
N ASP A 34 -10.11 -9.00 1.56
CA ASP A 34 -10.71 -7.72 1.18
C ASP A 34 -9.73 -6.79 0.44
N TYR A 35 -8.43 -6.99 0.64
CA TYR A 35 -7.39 -6.16 0.04
C TYR A 35 -6.09 -6.95 -0.16
N ILE A 36 -5.11 -6.32 -0.80
CA ILE A 36 -3.74 -6.83 -0.87
C ILE A 36 -2.84 -5.82 -0.19
N LEU A 37 -2.06 -6.29 0.77
CA LEU A 37 -1.05 -5.51 1.43
C LEU A 37 0.30 -5.72 0.74
N LEU A 38 0.87 -4.64 0.22
CA LEU A 38 2.25 -4.56 -0.21
C LEU A 38 3.03 -3.88 0.89
N GLU A 39 4.08 -4.52 1.37
CA GLU A 39 4.99 -3.91 2.33
C GLU A 39 6.38 -3.78 1.72
N ILE A 40 7.02 -2.63 1.95
CA ILE A 40 8.31 -2.28 1.35
C ILE A 40 9.26 -1.88 2.47
N SER A 41 10.30 -2.69 2.62
CA SER A 41 11.32 -2.49 3.64
C SER A 41 12.12 -1.21 3.38
N HIS A 42 12.53 -0.55 4.46
CA HIS A 42 13.48 0.56 4.39
C HIS A 42 14.87 0.10 3.91
N LYS A 43 15.19 -1.20 4.06
CA LYS A 43 16.41 -1.83 3.58
C LYS A 43 16.31 -2.30 2.13
N ALA A 44 15.14 -2.17 1.49
CA ALA A 44 14.89 -2.68 0.15
C ALA A 44 16.02 -2.31 -0.81
N GLY A 45 16.57 -3.25 -1.59
CA GLY A 45 17.65 -3.04 -2.54
C GLY A 45 17.20 -2.32 -3.81
N ARG A 46 17.51 -2.91 -4.97
CA ARG A 46 17.00 -2.44 -6.27
C ARG A 46 15.79 -3.30 -6.62
N ILE A 47 14.59 -2.73 -6.49
CA ILE A 47 13.35 -3.42 -6.84
C ILE A 47 12.94 -3.10 -8.28
N ASP A 48 12.34 -4.07 -8.96
CA ASP A 48 11.67 -3.85 -10.24
C ASP A 48 10.26 -3.31 -9.97
N VAL A 49 10.15 -1.99 -9.95
CA VAL A 49 8.89 -1.27 -9.69
C VAL A 49 7.80 -1.65 -10.69
N TYR A 50 8.14 -1.87 -11.97
CA TYR A 50 7.15 -2.19 -12.99
C TYR A 50 6.56 -3.57 -12.77
N LYS A 51 7.41 -4.54 -12.41
CA LYS A 51 6.94 -5.89 -12.08
C LYS A 51 6.01 -5.87 -10.88
N VAL A 52 6.37 -5.15 -9.81
CA VAL A 52 5.52 -5.04 -8.60
C VAL A 52 4.22 -4.33 -8.91
N ALA A 53 4.27 -3.21 -9.64
CA ALA A 53 3.09 -2.45 -10.04
C ALA A 53 2.16 -3.27 -10.96
N ASN A 54 2.69 -4.05 -11.90
CA ASN A 54 1.87 -4.91 -12.76
C ASN A 54 1.16 -6.00 -11.95
N THR A 55 1.86 -6.68 -11.05
CA THR A 55 1.23 -7.69 -10.17
C THR A 55 0.11 -7.07 -9.33
N ALA A 56 0.38 -5.90 -8.73
CA ALA A 56 -0.61 -5.17 -7.96
C ALA A 56 -1.81 -4.76 -8.83
N TYR A 57 -1.55 -4.22 -10.01
CA TYR A 57 -2.55 -3.78 -10.98
C TYR A 57 -3.45 -4.93 -11.44
N ASP A 58 -2.88 -6.08 -11.81
CA ASP A 58 -3.64 -7.25 -12.25
C ASP A 58 -4.58 -7.74 -11.14
N LEU A 59 -4.15 -7.66 -9.89
CA LEU A 59 -4.98 -8.04 -8.75
C LEU A 59 -6.11 -7.04 -8.47
N VAL A 60 -5.86 -5.74 -8.62
CA VAL A 60 -6.90 -4.69 -8.50
C VAL A 60 -7.93 -4.84 -9.62
N LYS A 61 -7.47 -4.94 -10.86
CA LYS A 61 -8.31 -4.99 -12.06
C LYS A 61 -9.15 -6.26 -12.15
N ASN A 62 -8.54 -7.43 -11.92
CA ASN A 62 -9.23 -8.70 -12.11
C ASN A 62 -10.00 -9.13 -10.86
N GLY A 63 -9.61 -8.64 -9.68
CA GLY A 63 -10.21 -9.02 -8.41
C GLY A 63 -11.15 -7.97 -7.80
N ASN A 64 -11.27 -6.77 -8.39
CA ASN A 64 -11.91 -5.60 -7.79
C ASN A 64 -11.45 -5.33 -6.34
N ARG A 65 -10.16 -5.58 -6.06
CA ARG A 65 -9.62 -5.53 -4.69
C ARG A 65 -8.87 -4.24 -4.44
N MET A 66 -8.95 -3.74 -3.22
CA MET A 66 -8.11 -2.65 -2.75
C MET A 66 -6.65 -3.09 -2.63
N VAL A 67 -5.72 -2.17 -2.87
CA VAL A 67 -4.29 -2.40 -2.60
C VAL A 67 -3.82 -1.38 -1.58
N ALA A 68 -3.31 -1.86 -0.44
CA ALA A 68 -2.63 -1.06 0.55
C ALA A 68 -1.11 -1.21 0.36
N ILE A 69 -0.39 -0.10 0.27
CA ILE A 69 1.06 -0.08 0.09
C ILE A 69 1.67 0.58 1.32
N ARG A 70 2.36 -0.20 2.15
CA ARG A 70 3.12 0.28 3.32
C ARG A 70 4.59 0.41 2.95
N GLY A 71 5.12 1.60 3.12
CA GLY A 71 6.54 1.91 2.91
C GLY A 71 7.18 2.38 4.19
N TYR A 72 8.25 1.69 4.60
CA TYR A 72 9.00 2.00 5.81
C TYR A 72 10.23 2.85 5.47
N GLY A 73 10.45 3.92 6.24
CA GLY A 73 11.59 4.81 6.08
C GLY A 73 11.64 5.54 4.73
N PHE A 74 12.64 6.40 4.54
CA PHE A 74 12.74 7.25 3.34
C PHE A 74 12.69 6.46 2.02
N LYS A 75 13.39 5.31 1.98
CA LYS A 75 13.45 4.47 0.78
C LYS A 75 12.14 3.75 0.51
N GLY A 76 11.54 3.11 1.52
CA GLY A 76 10.26 2.41 1.37
C GLY A 76 9.13 3.37 1.00
N ILE A 77 9.11 4.58 1.57
CA ILE A 77 8.17 5.65 1.21
C ILE A 77 8.30 6.01 -0.28
N GLY A 78 9.52 6.32 -0.74
CA GLY A 78 9.74 6.72 -2.13
C GLY A 78 9.34 5.64 -3.14
N LEU A 79 9.63 4.37 -2.82
CA LEU A 79 9.22 3.23 -3.64
C LEU A 79 7.70 3.04 -3.63
N SER A 80 7.05 3.21 -2.48
CA SER A 80 5.58 3.08 -2.34
C SER A 80 4.85 4.10 -3.21
N VAL A 81 5.26 5.37 -3.14
CA VAL A 81 4.70 6.45 -3.97
C VAL A 81 4.90 6.14 -5.46
N ARG A 82 6.08 5.64 -5.83
CA ARG A 82 6.38 5.32 -7.23
C ARG A 82 5.53 4.15 -7.74
N ILE A 83 5.35 3.09 -6.95
CA ILE A 83 4.48 1.97 -7.31
C ILE A 83 3.03 2.44 -7.46
N ALA A 84 2.51 3.21 -6.50
CA ALA A 84 1.16 3.78 -6.59
C ALA A 84 0.99 4.62 -7.87
N HIS A 85 1.98 5.45 -8.20
CA HIS A 85 1.98 6.26 -9.41
C HIS A 85 1.97 5.41 -10.70
N GLU A 86 2.75 4.33 -10.76
CA GLU A 86 2.75 3.44 -11.92
C GLU A 86 1.42 2.69 -12.06
N ILE A 87 0.83 2.19 -10.97
CA ILE A 87 -0.52 1.58 -10.98
C ILE A 87 -1.54 2.57 -11.56
N ARG A 88 -1.48 3.83 -11.12
CA ARG A 88 -2.36 4.90 -11.64
C ARG A 88 -2.14 5.16 -13.13
N LYS A 89 -0.90 5.13 -13.62
CA LYS A 89 -0.58 5.33 -15.04
C LYS A 89 -1.01 4.16 -15.93
N MET A 90 -0.98 2.94 -15.39
CA MET A 90 -1.35 1.72 -16.12
C MET A 90 -2.86 1.66 -16.37
N GLU A 91 -3.68 2.17 -15.45
CA GLU A 91 -5.12 2.23 -15.65
C GLU A 91 -5.54 3.45 -16.47
N LYS A 92 -6.24 3.18 -17.57
CA LYS A 92 -6.71 4.20 -18.50
C LYS A 92 -8.24 4.29 -18.55
N ARG A 93 -8.94 3.33 -17.96
CA ARG A 93 -10.40 3.20 -18.06
C ARG A 93 -11.13 3.97 -16.97
N PHE A 94 -10.52 4.13 -15.80
CA PHE A 94 -11.12 4.83 -14.66
C PHE A 94 -10.04 5.44 -13.76
N GLN A 95 -10.42 6.42 -12.95
CA GLN A 95 -9.51 7.05 -12.00
C GLN A 95 -9.55 6.30 -10.67
N TYR A 96 -8.42 5.68 -10.29
CA TYR A 96 -8.26 5.16 -8.94
C TYR A 96 -8.34 6.28 -7.91
N GLN A 97 -9.00 5.98 -6.80
CA GLN A 97 -9.00 6.84 -5.64
C GLN A 97 -7.88 6.42 -4.69
N MET A 98 -7.18 7.41 -4.13
CA MET A 98 -6.05 7.18 -3.25
C MET A 98 -6.19 7.98 -1.97
N THR A 99 -5.83 7.34 -0.87
CA THR A 99 -5.70 7.95 0.45
C THR A 99 -4.35 7.57 1.04
N PHE A 100 -3.78 8.47 1.82
CA PHE A 100 -2.50 8.26 2.47
C PHE A 100 -2.62 8.50 3.96
N ASP A 101 -1.84 7.73 4.72
CA ASP A 101 -1.65 7.93 6.13
C ASP A 101 -0.17 7.78 6.50
N THR A 102 0.25 8.42 7.57
CA THR A 102 1.62 8.36 8.07
C THR A 102 1.65 7.80 9.47
N PHE A 103 2.67 7.01 9.78
CA PHE A 103 2.80 6.37 11.08
C PHE A 103 4.25 6.08 11.42
N ASP A 104 4.51 5.81 12.69
CA ASP A 104 5.82 5.37 13.16
C ASP A 104 5.89 3.83 13.12
N ALA A 105 6.92 3.32 12.46
CA ALA A 105 7.23 1.90 12.45
C ALA A 105 8.53 1.65 13.21
N TYR A 106 8.58 0.55 13.96
CA TYR A 106 9.75 0.20 14.76
C TYR A 106 10.46 -1.00 14.18
N GLU A 107 11.76 -0.89 14.05
CA GLU A 107 12.61 -2.03 13.71
C GLU A 107 13.00 -2.76 15.00
N PRO A 108 12.70 -4.06 15.14
CA PRO A 108 12.96 -4.82 16.38
C PRO A 108 14.42 -4.77 16.84
N ASP A 109 15.36 -4.69 15.90
CA ASP A 109 16.79 -4.76 16.18
C ASP A 109 17.38 -3.44 16.68
N THR A 110 16.77 -2.30 16.32
CA THR A 110 17.35 -0.98 16.60
C THR A 110 16.47 -0.13 17.53
N GLU A 111 15.21 -0.51 17.73
CA GLU A 111 14.17 0.27 18.46
C GLU A 111 14.02 1.71 17.94
N ARG A 112 14.59 2.02 16.77
CA ARG A 112 14.52 3.35 16.18
C ARG A 112 13.22 3.49 15.40
N PRO A 113 12.39 4.51 15.71
CA PRO A 113 11.21 4.78 14.93
C PRO A 113 11.61 5.21 13.52
N GLN A 114 10.86 4.73 12.54
CA GLN A 114 10.97 5.10 11.15
C GLN A 114 9.64 5.70 10.70
N THR A 115 9.72 6.93 10.17
CA THR A 115 8.58 7.52 9.46
C THR A 115 8.18 6.60 8.33
N SER A 116 6.90 6.30 8.27
CA SER A 116 6.33 5.35 7.33
C SER A 116 5.06 5.90 6.71
N VAL A 117 4.69 5.36 5.55
CA VAL A 117 3.48 5.74 4.83
C VAL A 117 2.66 4.51 4.52
N GLN A 118 1.34 4.64 4.59
CA GLN A 118 0.41 3.72 3.95
C GLN A 118 -0.33 4.46 2.84
N ILE A 119 -0.32 3.91 1.64
CA ILE A 119 -1.09 4.40 0.50
C ILE A 119 -2.13 3.34 0.15
N VAL A 120 -3.41 3.67 0.25
CA VAL A 120 -4.49 2.77 -0.16
C VAL A 120 -5.00 3.19 -1.52
N VAL A 121 -4.90 2.29 -2.49
CA VAL A 121 -5.43 2.41 -3.85
C VAL A 121 -6.74 1.63 -3.91
N MET A 122 -7.84 2.34 -4.14
CA MET A 122 -9.17 1.75 -4.21
C MET A 122 -9.65 1.68 -5.65
N PRO A 123 -10.23 0.55 -6.07
CA PRO A 123 -10.94 0.47 -7.34
C PRO A 123 -12.13 1.46 -7.37
N PRO A 124 -12.64 1.78 -8.57
CA PRO A 124 -13.83 2.60 -8.73
C PRO A 124 -15.02 1.95 -8.02
N GLU A 125 -16.01 2.76 -7.66
CA GLU A 125 -17.30 2.21 -7.25
C GLU A 125 -17.91 1.52 -8.47
N ASP A 126 -18.41 0.29 -8.29
CA ASP A 126 -19.15 -0.40 -9.35
C ASP A 126 -20.41 0.44 -9.64
N GLU A 127 -20.43 1.16 -10.77
CA GLU A 127 -21.64 1.82 -11.29
C GLU A 127 -22.66 0.81 -11.86
N SER A 128 -22.53 -0.48 -11.52
CA SER A 128 -23.41 -1.56 -11.98
C SER A 128 -24.55 -1.88 -11.01
N GLU A 129 -25.15 -0.85 -10.41
CA GLU A 129 -26.49 -0.90 -9.83
C GLU A 129 -27.24 0.42 -10.07
N GLU A 130 -27.61 0.70 -11.32
CA GLU A 130 -28.83 1.45 -11.67
C GLU A 130 -29.56 0.78 -12.85
#